data_AF-A0A7C6B777-F1
#
_entry.id   AF-A0A7C6B777-F1
#
_cell.length_a   1.000
_cell.length_b   1.000
_cell.length_c   1.000
_cell.angle_alpha   90.00
_cell.angle_beta   90.00
_cell.angle_gamma   90.00
#
_symmetry.space_group_name_H-M   'P 1'
#
loop_
_entity.id
_entity.type
_entity.pdbx_description
1 polymer ?
#
loop_
_entity_poly.entity_id
_entity_poly.type
_entity_poly.pdbx_seq_one_letter_code
_entity_poly.pdbx_strand_id
1 'polypeptide(L)'
;MEISKVKMTDTLKREIIKIVDERIREVHITRDDFSELKDIVKELAEAQKNSELRLTRLEKTVEELAEVQKKTEQAIQKLTQEQIKMKEEIEGLSHTVGYRLEDEAMKSLPELLKQDFEVEVVGSLKRDYIEIGRNKYIEVNIFGNGRMVKNT
;
A
#
# COMPACT_ATOMS: atom_id res chain seq x y z
N MET A 1 5.77 61.02 73.96
CA MET A 1 6.61 60.57 72.84
C MET A 1 6.35 61.49 71.67
N GLU A 2 7.16 62.54 71.52
CA GLU A 2 7.09 63.40 70.34
C GLU A 2 7.71 62.65 69.16
N ILE A 3 6.92 62.44 68.12
CA ILE A 3 7.42 61.92 66.84
C ILE A 3 8.22 63.05 66.21
N SER A 4 9.54 62.91 66.20
CA SER A 4 10.47 63.83 65.56
C SER A 4 10.14 63.94 64.08
N LYS A 5 9.68 65.13 63.67
CA LYS A 5 9.45 65.45 62.26
C LYS A 5 10.79 65.46 61.54
N VAL A 6 11.10 64.37 60.83
CA VAL A 6 12.26 64.30 59.93
C VAL A 6 12.09 65.38 58.87
N LYS A 7 12.93 66.42 58.92
CA LYS A 7 12.99 67.45 57.87
C LYS A 7 13.77 66.88 56.70
N MET A 8 13.05 66.43 55.69
CA MET A 8 13.62 65.98 54.43
C MET A 8 14.24 67.17 53.70
N THR A 9 15.51 67.08 53.36
CA THR A 9 16.18 68.09 52.52
C THR A 9 15.70 67.96 51.07
N ASP A 10 15.63 69.07 50.34
CA ASP A 10 15.21 69.07 48.93
C ASP A 10 16.08 68.17 48.06
N THR A 11 17.35 67.99 48.44
CA THR A 11 18.28 67.07 47.79
C THR A 11 17.85 65.61 47.94
N LEU A 12 17.51 65.18 49.17
CA LEU A 12 17.04 63.82 49.43
C LEU A 12 15.69 63.55 48.77
N LYS A 13 14.79 64.55 48.74
CA LYS A 13 13.49 64.45 48.08
C LYS A 13 13.62 64.25 46.57
N ARG A 14 14.53 64.99 45.91
CA ARG A 14 14.84 64.82 44.48
C ARG A 14 15.40 63.44 44.17
N GLU A 15 16.30 62.94 45.01
CA GLU A 15 16.91 61.63 44.77
C GLU A 15 15.92 60.49 44.94
N ILE A 16 15.04 60.57 45.95
CA ILE A 16 13.95 59.59 46.13
C ILE A 16 13.00 59.60 44.94
N ILE A 17 12.59 60.77 44.45
CA ILE A 17 11.71 60.87 43.26
C ILE A 17 12.40 60.23 42.06
N LYS A 18 13.69 60.52 41.85
CA LYS A 18 14.46 59.95 40.73
C LYS A 18 14.52 58.42 40.80
N ILE A 19 14.85 57.86 41.96
CA ILE A 19 14.91 56.40 42.18
C ILE A 19 13.53 55.75 41.99
N VAL A 20 12.47 56.39 42.49
CA VAL A 20 11.10 55.88 42.36
C VAL A 20 10.64 55.92 40.90
N ASP A 21 10.90 57.01 40.17
CA ASP A 21 10.54 57.13 38.75
C ASP A 21 11.31 56.12 37.89
N GLU A 22 12.60 55.92 38.16
CA GLU A 22 13.44 54.95 37.45
C GLU A 22 12.92 53.52 37.71
N ARG A 23 12.58 53.19 38.96
CA ARG A 23 12.02 51.89 39.32
C ARG A 23 10.61 51.65 38.79
N ILE A 24 9.77 52.68 38.72
CA ILE A 24 8.44 52.60 38.14
C ILE A 24 8.54 52.32 36.64
N ARG A 25 9.46 52.97 35.91
CA ARG A 25 9.65 52.71 34.48
C ARG A 25 10.11 51.29 34.17
N GLU A 26 10.93 50.68 35.03
CA GLU A 26 11.39 49.29 34.83
C GLU A 26 10.30 48.23 35.00
N VAL A 27 9.29 48.49 35.83
CA VAL A 27 8.30 47.49 36.26
C VAL A 27 6.89 47.79 35.72
N HIS A 28 6.68 48.98 35.17
CA HIS A 28 5.40 49.41 34.63
C HIS A 28 5.09 48.71 33.31
N ILE A 29 4.04 47.90 33.33
CA ILE A 29 3.33 47.47 32.12
C ILE A 29 2.34 48.57 31.77
N THR A 30 2.44 49.09 30.55
CA THR A 30 1.53 50.10 30.03
C THR A 30 0.19 49.48 29.66
N ARG A 31 -0.85 50.31 29.57
CA ARG A 31 -2.13 49.88 29.02
C ARG A 31 -1.98 49.43 27.56
N ASP A 32 -1.01 50.00 26.84
CA ASP A 32 -0.72 49.69 25.45
C ASP A 32 -0.13 48.29 25.31
N ASP A 33 0.84 47.90 26.16
CA ASP A 33 1.39 46.53 26.23
C ASP A 33 0.28 45.49 26.47
N PHE A 34 -0.69 45.81 27.35
CA PHE A 34 -1.82 44.93 27.61
C PHE A 34 -2.80 44.87 26.43
N SER A 35 -2.95 45.96 25.68
CA SER A 35 -3.76 45.99 24.46
C SER A 35 -3.12 45.14 23.37
N GLU A 36 -1.82 45.28 23.14
CA GLU A 36 -1.05 44.48 22.19
C GLU A 36 -1.14 42.99 22.53
N LEU A 37 -0.95 42.63 23.82
CA LEU A 37 -1.10 41.24 24.26
C LEU A 37 -2.51 40.71 24.00
N LYS A 38 -3.54 41.51 24.26
CA LYS A 38 -4.94 41.12 24.00
C LYS A 38 -5.19 40.88 22.52
N ASP A 39 -4.63 41.71 21.65
CA ASP A 39 -4.77 41.57 20.21
C ASP A 39 -4.04 40.31 19.71
N ILE A 40 -2.81 40.06 20.17
CA ILE A 40 -2.06 38.82 19.88
C ILE A 40 -2.85 37.58 20.33
N VAL A 41 -3.41 37.59 21.54
CA VAL A 41 -4.21 36.48 22.06
C VAL A 41 -5.46 36.26 21.21
N LYS A 42 -6.10 37.33 20.73
CA LYS A 42 -7.27 37.23 19.85
C LYS A 42 -6.90 36.63 18.49
N GLU A 43 -5.79 37.06 17.89
CA GLU A 43 -5.28 36.49 16.64
C GLU A 43 -4.92 35.01 16.79
N LEU A 44 -4.28 34.64 17.91
CA LEU A 44 -3.95 33.25 18.20
C LEU A 44 -5.21 32.38 18.35
N ALA A 45 -6.23 32.88 19.05
CA ALA A 45 -7.51 32.18 19.20
C ALA A 45 -8.22 31.99 17.84
N GLU A 46 -8.14 32.98 16.95
CA GLU A 46 -8.70 32.88 15.61
C GLU A 46 -7.91 31.89 14.74
N ALA A 47 -6.58 31.91 14.80
CA ALA A 47 -5.73 30.94 14.12
C ALA A 47 -5.97 29.51 14.61
N GLN A 48 -6.19 29.33 15.92
CA GLN A 48 -6.54 28.04 16.51
C GLN A 48 -7.90 27.56 15.99
N LYS A 49 -8.94 28.41 16.02
CA LYS A 49 -10.27 28.08 15.50
C LYS A 49 -10.22 27.67 14.03
N ASN A 50 -9.44 28.37 13.21
CA ASN A 50 -9.26 28.02 11.80
C ASN A 50 -8.53 26.69 11.63
N SER A 51 -7.58 26.37 12.51
CA SER A 51 -6.87 25.09 12.52
C SER A 51 -7.80 23.94 12.91
N GLU A 52 -8.64 24.10 13.93
CA GLU A 52 -9.66 23.11 14.33
C GLU A 52 -10.63 22.82 13.18
N LEU A 53 -11.12 23.86 12.49
CA LEU A 53 -11.99 23.68 11.32
C LEU A 53 -11.31 22.89 10.18
N ARG A 54 -10.00 23.10 9.97
CA ARG A 54 -9.23 22.33 8.98
C ARG A 54 -9.03 20.88 9.41
N LEU A 55 -8.80 20.65 10.71
CA LEU A 55 -8.68 19.30 11.27
C LEU A 55 -9.99 18.53 11.11
N THR A 56 -11.15 19.11 11.44
CA THR A 56 -12.45 18.44 11.27
C THR A 56 -12.73 18.09 9.80
N ARG A 57 -12.34 18.95 8.84
CA ARG A 57 -12.44 18.63 7.41
C ARG A 57 -11.51 17.48 7.01
N LEU A 58 -10.30 17.46 7.57
CA LEU A 58 -9.34 16.40 7.31
C LEU A 58 -9.81 15.06 7.87
N GLU A 59 -10.31 15.04 9.11
CA GLU A 59 -10.89 13.85 9.75
C GLU A 59 -11.98 13.24 8.87
N LYS A 60 -12.93 14.06 8.42
CA LYS A 60 -13.99 13.61 7.51
C LYS A 60 -13.44 13.04 6.20
N THR A 61 -12.44 13.70 5.61
CA THR A 61 -11.81 13.22 4.37
C THR A 61 -11.12 11.87 4.58
N VAL A 62 -10.45 11.69 5.72
CA VAL A 62 -9.78 10.43 6.09
C VAL A 62 -10.80 9.32 6.32
N GLU A 63 -11.93 9.59 6.98
CA GLU A 63 -13.02 8.61 7.14
C GLU A 63 -13.59 8.18 5.79
N GLU A 64 -13.86 9.12 4.89
CA GLU A 64 -14.35 8.83 3.54
C GLU A 64 -13.35 7.98 2.75
N LEU A 65 -12.05 8.31 2.83
CA LEU A 65 -10.99 7.54 2.18
C LEU A 65 -10.88 6.11 2.75
N ALA A 66 -10.97 5.94 4.06
CA ALA A 66 -10.92 4.64 4.70
C ALA A 66 -12.09 3.74 4.26
N GLU A 67 -13.29 4.29 4.13
CA GLU A 67 -14.46 3.54 3.67
C GLU A 67 -14.36 3.13 2.19
N VAL A 68 -13.85 4.03 1.33
CA VAL A 68 -13.59 3.71 -0.09
C VAL A 68 -12.49 2.64 -0.22
N GLN A 69 -11.43 2.74 0.58
CA GLN A 69 -10.36 1.75 0.60
C GLN A 69 -10.88 0.37 1.01
N LYS A 70 -11.70 0.28 2.07
CA LYS A 70 -12.32 -0.97 2.50
C LYS A 70 -13.18 -1.61 1.42
N LYS A 71 -13.99 -0.83 0.69
CA LYS A 71 -14.79 -1.33 -0.44
C LYS A 71 -13.91 -1.84 -1.58
N THR A 72 -12.79 -1.17 -1.84
CA THR A 72 -11.83 -1.57 -2.87
C THR A 72 -11.14 -2.87 -2.50
N GLU A 73 -10.72 -3.03 -1.24
CA GLU A 73 -10.13 -4.29 -0.73
C GLU A 73 -11.10 -5.47 -0.86
N GLN A 74 -12.37 -5.26 -0.52
CA GLN A 74 -13.41 -6.28 -0.68
C GLN A 74 -13.63 -6.68 -2.15
N ALA A 75 -13.63 -5.70 -3.07
CA ALA A 75 -13.76 -5.97 -4.50
C ALA A 75 -12.55 -6.78 -5.03
N ILE A 76 -11.34 -6.43 -4.62
CA ILE A 76 -10.11 -7.15 -4.99
C ILE A 76 -10.12 -8.58 -4.44
N GLN A 77 -10.58 -8.77 -3.19
CA GLN A 77 -10.68 -10.09 -2.59
C GLN A 77 -11.65 -10.98 -3.39
N LYS A 78 -12.81 -10.43 -3.79
CA LYS A 78 -13.80 -11.15 -4.60
C LYS A 78 -13.23 -11.51 -5.98
N LEU A 79 -12.58 -10.57 -6.66
CA LEU A 79 -11.93 -10.82 -7.95
C LEU A 79 -10.85 -11.90 -7.86
N THR A 80 -10.03 -11.88 -6.81
CA THR A 80 -9.01 -12.90 -6.57
C THR A 80 -9.64 -14.29 -6.40
N GLN A 81 -10.74 -14.38 -5.65
CA GLN A 81 -11.46 -15.65 -5.47
C GLN A 81 -12.06 -16.17 -6.79
N GLU A 82 -12.63 -15.28 -7.60
CA GLU A 82 -13.15 -15.65 -8.92
C GLU A 82 -12.03 -16.13 -9.87
N GLN A 83 -10.85 -15.50 -9.83
CA GLN A 83 -9.69 -15.95 -10.59
C GLN A 83 -9.20 -17.34 -10.16
N ILE A 84 -9.19 -17.63 -8.85
CA ILE A 84 -8.81 -18.96 -8.35
C ILE A 84 -9.78 -20.03 -8.89
N LYS A 85 -11.09 -19.78 -8.79
CA LYS A 85 -12.10 -20.72 -9.32
C LYS A 85 -11.95 -20.93 -10.83
N MET A 86 -11.75 -19.84 -11.58
CA MET A 86 -11.53 -19.92 -13.03
C MET A 86 -10.28 -20.74 -13.36
N LYS A 87 -9.20 -20.57 -12.57
CA LYS A 87 -7.99 -21.37 -12.73
C LYS A 87 -8.26 -22.86 -12.51
N GLU A 88 -9.00 -23.21 -11.45
CA GLU A 88 -9.39 -24.61 -11.17
C GLU A 88 -10.26 -25.20 -12.30
N GLU A 89 -11.22 -24.43 -12.82
CA GLU A 89 -12.05 -24.85 -13.96
C GLU A 89 -11.22 -25.08 -15.22
N ILE A 90 -10.27 -24.18 -15.52
CA ILE A 90 -9.35 -24.31 -16.65
C ILE A 90 -8.43 -25.51 -16.48
N GLU A 91 -7.92 -25.77 -15.28
CA GLU A 91 -7.12 -26.98 -14.99
C GLU A 91 -7.96 -28.24 -15.26
N GLY A 92 -9.20 -28.29 -14.77
CA GLY A 92 -10.13 -29.41 -15.05
C GLY A 92 -10.42 -29.61 -16.54
N LEU A 93 -10.61 -28.53 -17.29
CA LEU A 93 -10.77 -28.58 -18.75
C LEU A 93 -9.51 -29.05 -19.45
N SER A 94 -8.34 -28.53 -19.04
CA SER A 94 -7.03 -28.91 -19.59
C SER A 94 -6.78 -30.41 -19.39
N HIS A 95 -7.10 -30.96 -18.21
CA HIS A 95 -7.04 -32.39 -17.97
C HIS A 95 -7.99 -33.17 -18.90
N THR A 96 -9.26 -32.77 -18.98
CA THR A 96 -10.26 -33.49 -19.78
C THR A 96 -9.94 -33.46 -21.28
N VAL A 97 -9.58 -32.30 -21.81
CA VAL A 97 -9.22 -32.12 -23.22
C VAL A 97 -7.88 -32.78 -23.50
N GLY A 98 -6.90 -32.64 -22.61
CA GLY A 98 -5.59 -33.28 -22.71
C GLY A 98 -5.70 -34.80 -22.85
N TYR A 99 -6.38 -35.45 -21.90
CA TYR A 99 -6.58 -36.91 -21.96
C TYR A 99 -7.33 -37.36 -23.22
N ARG A 100 -8.40 -36.65 -23.60
CA ARG A 100 -9.14 -37.00 -24.83
C ARG A 100 -8.32 -36.84 -26.09
N LEU A 101 -7.53 -35.77 -26.20
CA LEU A 101 -6.65 -35.56 -27.33
C LEU A 101 -5.53 -36.60 -27.36
N GLU A 102 -4.95 -36.94 -26.20
CA GLU A 102 -3.94 -37.99 -26.09
C GLU A 102 -4.50 -39.35 -26.54
N ASP A 103 -5.67 -39.74 -26.06
CA ASP A 103 -6.31 -41.01 -26.42
C ASP A 103 -6.63 -41.09 -27.92
N GLU A 104 -7.20 -40.04 -28.50
CA GLU A 104 -7.51 -40.00 -29.94
C GLU A 104 -6.23 -39.97 -30.78
N ALA A 105 -5.22 -39.21 -30.37
CA ALA A 105 -3.92 -39.20 -31.03
C ALA A 105 -3.27 -40.59 -31.00
N MET A 106 -3.29 -41.30 -29.86
CA MET A 106 -2.73 -42.65 -29.78
C MET A 106 -3.42 -43.66 -30.71
N LYS A 107 -4.72 -43.48 -30.99
CA LYS A 107 -5.48 -44.31 -31.94
C LYS A 107 -5.20 -43.95 -33.40
N SER A 108 -5.16 -42.67 -33.73
CA SER A 108 -5.06 -42.20 -35.13
C SER A 108 -3.63 -42.03 -35.64
N LEU A 109 -2.67 -41.71 -34.75
CA LEU A 109 -1.28 -41.46 -35.14
C LEU A 109 -0.61 -42.64 -35.88
N PRO A 110 -0.81 -43.92 -35.51
CA PRO A 110 -0.19 -45.02 -36.24
C PRO A 110 -0.56 -45.08 -37.73
N GLU A 111 -1.82 -44.82 -38.05
CA GLU A 111 -2.29 -44.79 -39.45
C GLU A 111 -1.74 -43.56 -40.19
N LEU A 112 -1.79 -42.38 -39.56
CA LEU A 112 -1.27 -41.14 -40.14
C LEU A 112 0.25 -41.20 -40.40
N LEU A 113 1.02 -41.74 -39.45
CA LEU A 113 2.47 -41.91 -39.60
C LEU A 113 2.83 -42.87 -40.74
N LYS A 114 2.03 -43.92 -40.94
CA LYS A 114 2.23 -44.86 -42.04
C LYS A 114 1.89 -44.24 -43.39
N GLN A 115 0.78 -43.51 -43.46
CA GLN A 115 0.28 -42.91 -44.70
C GLN A 115 1.15 -41.74 -45.17
N ASP A 116 1.50 -40.84 -44.27
CA ASP A 116 2.08 -39.54 -44.64
C ASP A 116 3.62 -39.51 -44.50
N PHE A 117 4.18 -40.44 -43.70
CA PHE A 117 5.62 -40.45 -43.38
C PHE A 117 6.30 -41.80 -43.63
N GLU A 118 5.59 -42.81 -44.13
CA GLU A 118 6.09 -44.19 -44.32
C GLU A 118 6.70 -44.80 -43.04
N VAL A 119 6.23 -44.38 -41.86
CA VAL A 119 6.68 -44.90 -40.56
C VAL A 119 5.61 -45.83 -39.99
N GLU A 120 5.95 -47.10 -39.84
CA GLU A 120 5.10 -48.07 -39.17
C GLU A 120 5.43 -48.11 -37.68
N VAL A 121 4.44 -47.83 -36.83
CA VAL A 121 4.59 -47.90 -35.37
C VAL A 121 4.81 -49.36 -34.95
N VAL A 122 5.86 -49.61 -34.16
CA VAL A 122 6.23 -50.92 -33.65
C VAL A 122 5.84 -51.02 -32.18
N GLY A 123 4.87 -51.88 -31.88
CA GLY A 123 4.30 -52.00 -30.53
C GLY A 123 3.21 -50.95 -30.29
N SER A 124 3.04 -50.54 -29.03
CA SER A 124 2.07 -49.51 -28.64
C SER A 124 2.75 -48.18 -28.34
N LEU A 125 2.07 -47.09 -28.70
CA LEU A 125 2.40 -45.77 -28.16
C LEU A 125 2.02 -45.76 -26.67
N LYS A 126 2.80 -45.06 -25.84
CA LYS A 126 2.58 -44.92 -24.39
C LYS A 126 3.11 -43.57 -23.91
N ARG A 127 2.57 -43.09 -22.79
CA ARG A 127 3.15 -41.96 -22.05
C ARG A 127 4.37 -42.45 -21.25
N ASP A 128 5.48 -41.72 -21.31
CA ASP A 128 6.72 -42.13 -20.63
C ASP A 128 7.57 -40.91 -20.21
N TYR A 129 8.51 -41.11 -19.29
CA TYR A 129 9.47 -40.11 -18.88
C TYR A 129 10.80 -40.35 -19.59
N ILE A 130 11.28 -39.34 -20.31
CA ILE A 130 12.55 -39.42 -21.04
C ILE A 130 13.61 -38.63 -20.28
N GLU A 131 14.74 -39.27 -19.98
CA GLU A 131 15.90 -38.58 -19.41
C GLU A 131 16.55 -37.71 -20.49
N ILE A 132 16.62 -36.40 -20.25
CA ILE A 132 17.22 -35.41 -21.16
C ILE A 132 18.58 -34.89 -20.65
N GLY A 133 19.04 -35.39 -19.51
CA GLY A 133 20.33 -35.07 -18.90
C GLY A 133 20.41 -35.64 -17.49
N ARG A 134 21.59 -35.58 -16.86
CA ARG A 134 21.84 -36.19 -15.54
C ARG A 134 20.77 -35.77 -14.51
N ASN A 135 19.91 -36.72 -14.12
CA ASN A 135 18.78 -36.52 -13.20
C ASN A 135 17.72 -35.49 -13.67
N LYS A 136 17.57 -35.27 -14.99
CA LYS A 136 16.51 -34.42 -15.56
C LYS A 136 15.64 -35.27 -16.48
N TYR A 137 14.37 -35.39 -16.11
CA TYR A 137 13.36 -36.12 -16.86
C TYR A 137 12.30 -35.17 -17.39
N ILE A 138 11.84 -35.40 -18.61
CA ILE A 138 10.65 -34.76 -19.18
C ILE A 138 9.58 -35.81 -19.39
N GLU A 139 8.35 -35.51 -18.99
CA GLU A 139 7.21 -36.35 -19.31
C GLU A 139 6.79 -36.09 -20.75
N VAL A 140 6.67 -37.16 -21.54
CA VAL A 140 6.23 -37.10 -22.93
C VAL A 140 4.88 -37.80 -23.03
N ASN A 141 3.87 -37.05 -23.50
CA ASN A 141 2.49 -37.52 -23.58
C ASN A 141 2.32 -38.72 -24.53
N ILE A 142 3.12 -38.79 -25.60
CA ILE A 142 3.08 -39.89 -26.58
C ILE A 142 4.51 -40.29 -26.96
N PHE A 143 4.89 -41.52 -26.65
CA PHE A 143 6.20 -42.11 -26.92
C PHE A 143 6.06 -43.54 -27.45
N GLY A 144 6.87 -43.90 -28.43
CA GLY A 144 6.88 -45.25 -29.00
C GLY A 144 7.95 -45.41 -30.07
N ASN A 145 8.13 -46.64 -30.52
CA ASN A 145 9.12 -46.94 -31.56
C ASN A 145 8.43 -47.01 -32.92
N GLY A 146 9.11 -46.52 -33.95
CA GLY A 146 8.68 -46.61 -35.34
C GLY A 146 9.76 -47.24 -36.21
N ARG A 147 9.35 -47.89 -37.29
CA ARG A 147 10.23 -48.44 -38.31
C ARG A 147 9.86 -47.83 -39.65
N MET A 148 10.84 -47.25 -40.33
CA MET A 148 10.64 -46.79 -41.71
C MET A 148 10.41 -47.98 -42.63
N VAL A 149 9.34 -47.90 -43.42
CA VAL A 149 9.03 -48.88 -44.45
C VAL A 149 9.49 -48.31 -45.78
N LYS A 150 10.62 -48.83 -46.31
CA LYS A 150 11.03 -48.48 -47.67
C LYS A 150 10.13 -49.24 -48.64
N ASN A 151 9.25 -48.53 -49.34
CA ASN A 151 8.59 -49.08 -50.51
C ASN A 151 9.68 -49.44 -51.55
N THR A 152 9.87 -50.74 -51.80
CA THR A 152 10.69 -51.26 -52.90
C THR A 152 9.83 -51.41 -54.14
#